data_AF-A0A183DU95-F1
#
_entry.id   AF-A0A183DU95-F1
#
_cell.length_a   1.000
_cell.length_b   1.000
_cell.length_c   1.000
_cell.angle_alpha   90.00
_cell.angle_beta   90.00
_cell.angle_gamma   90.00
#
_symmetry.space_group_name_H-M   'P 1'
#
loop_
_entity.id
_entity.type
_entity.pdbx_description
1 polymer ?
#
loop_
_entity_poly.entity_id
_entity_poly.type
_entity_poly.pdbx_seq_one_letter_code
_entity_poly.pdbx_strand_id
1 'polypeptide(L)'
;MGLALHAKYGGHFSFRGVIIFPDTHLPPDFKEAKAEKTLKSEEEIANAVELINVHWRDNRYRDCGNPIARYSDLQLEYFNTLPRHRWKLLAKWFQD
;
A
#
# COMPACT_ATOMS: atom_id res chain seq x y z
N MET A 1 1.48 -10.81 -9.81
CA MET A 1 1.95 -10.65 -8.41
C MET A 1 0.75 -10.46 -7.49
N GLY A 2 0.86 -10.83 -6.21
CA GLY A 2 -0.19 -10.60 -5.21
C GLY A 2 -0.28 -9.14 -4.75
N LEU A 3 -1.37 -8.81 -4.03
CA LEU A 3 -1.64 -7.50 -3.46
C LEU A 3 -2.03 -7.65 -1.98
N ALA A 4 -1.43 -6.84 -1.12
CA ALA A 4 -1.88 -6.68 0.26
C ALA A 4 -2.74 -5.41 0.37
N LEU A 5 -3.86 -5.50 1.08
CA LEU A 5 -4.74 -4.37 1.37
C LEU A 5 -4.86 -4.19 2.89
N HIS A 6 -4.57 -2.99 3.36
CA HIS A 6 -4.73 -2.64 4.77
C HIS A 6 -6.19 -2.26 5.04
N ALA A 7 -6.80 -2.78 6.11
CA ALA A 7 -8.21 -2.53 6.45
C ALA A 7 -8.60 -1.03 6.46
N LYS A 8 -7.69 -0.17 6.94
CA LYS A 8 -7.90 1.28 6.97
C LYS A 8 -7.50 2.03 5.69
N TYR A 9 -6.46 1.56 4.99
CA TYR A 9 -5.74 2.36 3.98
C TYR A 9 -5.83 1.75 2.58
N GLY A 10 -6.46 0.59 2.41
CA GLY A 10 -6.44 -0.13 1.13
C GLY A 10 -5.00 -0.38 0.70
N GLY A 11 -4.66 0.02 -0.53
CA GLY A 11 -3.29 0.02 -1.05
C GLY A 11 -2.54 1.35 -0.89
N HIS A 12 -3.06 2.32 -0.13
CA HIS A 12 -2.38 3.58 0.22
C HIS A 12 -1.40 3.39 1.39
N PHE A 13 -0.57 2.34 1.29
CA PHE A 13 0.53 2.08 2.21
C PHE A 13 1.66 1.34 1.48
N SER A 14 2.78 1.12 2.16
CA SER A 14 3.78 0.15 1.74
C SER A 14 4.47 -0.45 2.94
N PHE A 15 4.80 -1.73 2.88
CA PHE A 15 5.75 -2.32 3.82
C PHE A 15 7.13 -1.65 3.67
N ARG A 16 7.86 -1.53 4.78
CA ARG A 16 9.18 -0.87 4.82
C ARG A 16 10.30 -1.82 5.23
N GLY A 17 10.01 -2.74 6.14
CA GLY A 17 10.98 -3.72 6.62
C GLY A 17 10.39 -4.57 7.74
N VAL A 18 11.22 -5.46 8.26
CA VAL A 18 10.93 -6.30 9.42
C VAL A 18 12.03 -6.07 10.44
N ILE A 19 11.67 -6.02 11.72
CA ILE A 19 12.62 -5.96 12.82
C ILE A 19 12.62 -7.34 13.46
N ILE A 20 13.80 -7.94 13.61
CA ILE A 20 13.98 -9.28 14.14
C ILE A 20 14.80 -9.18 15.43
N PHE A 21 14.34 -9.87 16.47
CA PHE A 21 15.03 -9.98 17.75
C PHE A 21 15.49 -11.43 17.91
N PRO A 22 16.76 -11.77 17.59
CA PRO A 22 17.23 -13.15 17.53
C PRO A 22 17.09 -13.92 18.84
N ASP A 23 17.25 -13.23 19.97
CA ASP A 23 17.26 -13.81 21.30
C ASP A 23 15.92 -13.66 22.04
N THR A 24 14.89 -13.12 21.36
CA THR A 24 13.55 -12.97 21.94
C THR A 24 12.65 -14.08 21.43
N HIS A 25 12.16 -14.90 22.36
CA HIS A 25 11.23 -15.98 22.06
C HIS A 25 9.83 -15.60 22.51
N LEU A 26 8.85 -15.83 21.63
CA LEU A 26 7.44 -15.73 21.99
C LEU A 26 6.99 -16.98 22.77
N PRO A 27 6.01 -16.85 23.67
CA PRO A 27 5.40 -18.01 24.33
C PRO A 27 4.86 -19.04 23.32
N PRO A 28 4.87 -20.34 23.63
CA PRO A 28 4.40 -21.39 22.70
C PRO A 28 2.93 -21.25 22.27
N ASP A 29 2.13 -20.54 23.07
CA ASP A 29 0.71 -20.30 22.85
C ASP A 29 0.41 -18.93 22.20
N PHE A 30 1.45 -18.16 21.84
CA PHE A 30 1.29 -16.92 21.07
C PHE A 30 0.60 -17.20 19.73
N LYS A 31 -0.35 -16.33 19.36
CA LYS A 31 -1.06 -16.39 18.09
C LYS A 31 -1.15 -15.00 17.48
N GLU A 32 -0.75 -14.87 16.23
CA GLU A 32 -0.92 -13.64 15.48
C GLU A 32 -2.40 -13.31 15.27
N ALA A 33 -2.72 -12.02 15.32
CA ALA A 33 -4.03 -11.55 14.88
C ALA A 33 -4.19 -11.86 13.39
N LYS A 34 -5.34 -12.43 13.02
CA LYS A 34 -5.68 -12.64 11.61
C LYS A 34 -5.91 -11.29 10.93
N ALA A 35 -5.37 -11.14 9.72
CA ALA A 35 -5.65 -9.99 8.88
C ALA A 35 -7.16 -9.93 8.55
N GLU A 36 -7.72 -8.73 8.60
CA GLU A 36 -9.10 -8.49 8.23
C GLU A 36 -9.30 -8.69 6.71
N LYS A 37 -10.36 -9.42 6.34
CA LYS A 37 -10.69 -9.67 4.93
C LYS A 37 -11.48 -8.47 4.38
N THR A 38 -10.80 -7.60 3.63
CA THR A 38 -11.37 -6.37 3.08
C THR A 38 -12.21 -6.55 1.81
N LEU A 39 -11.88 -7.56 0.99
CA LEU A 39 -12.62 -7.93 -0.23
C LEU A 39 -13.46 -9.18 0.03
N LYS A 40 -14.73 -9.17 -0.36
CA LYS A 40 -15.73 -10.18 0.02
C LYS A 40 -15.95 -11.23 -1.06
N SER A 41 -15.77 -10.90 -2.33
CA SER A 41 -15.98 -11.81 -3.46
C SER A 41 -14.70 -12.15 -4.24
N GLU A 42 -14.75 -13.24 -5.00
CA GLU A 42 -13.67 -13.62 -5.92
C GLU A 42 -13.50 -12.62 -7.06
N GLU A 43 -14.60 -12.01 -7.52
CA GLU A 43 -14.59 -10.97 -8.54
C GLU A 43 -13.86 -9.70 -8.06
N GLU A 44 -14.11 -9.26 -6.82
CA GLU A 44 -13.40 -8.12 -6.22
C GLU A 44 -11.90 -8.39 -6.11
N ILE A 45 -11.52 -9.63 -5.73
CA ILE A 45 -10.12 -10.06 -5.65
C ILE A 45 -9.49 -10.08 -7.04
N ALA A 46 -10.16 -10.68 -8.03
CA ALA A 46 -9.67 -10.76 -9.41
C ALA A 46 -9.43 -9.36 -9.99
N ASN A 47 -10.40 -8.46 -9.83
CA ASN A 47 -10.30 -7.07 -10.27
C ASN A 47 -9.15 -6.33 -9.57
N ALA A 48 -9.00 -6.47 -8.24
CA ALA A 48 -7.90 -5.83 -7.50
C ALA A 48 -6.53 -6.33 -7.97
N VAL A 49 -6.41 -7.64 -8.26
CA VAL A 49 -5.20 -8.25 -8.80
C VAL A 49 -4.92 -7.77 -10.22
N GLU A 50 -5.93 -7.65 -11.08
CA GLU A 50 -5.78 -7.09 -12.42
C GLU A 50 -5.29 -5.64 -12.37
N LEU A 51 -5.92 -4.80 -11.53
CA LEU A 51 -5.55 -3.39 -11.38
C LEU A 51 -4.08 -3.19 -10.97
N ILE A 52 -3.55 -3.96 -10.02
CA ILE A 52 -2.13 -3.82 -9.61
C ILE A 52 -1.15 -4.38 -10.65
N ASN A 53 -1.55 -5.36 -11.47
CA ASN A 53 -0.62 -5.97 -12.42
C ASN A 53 -0.62 -5.26 -13.78
N VAL A 54 -1.78 -4.79 -14.25
CA VAL A 54 -1.95 -4.20 -15.58
C VAL A 54 -2.07 -2.66 -15.50
N HIS A 55 -2.69 -2.14 -14.45
CA HIS A 55 -3.12 -0.73 -14.39
C HIS A 55 -2.49 0.07 -13.24
N TRP A 56 -1.44 -0.42 -12.59
CA TRP A 56 -0.92 0.16 -11.33
C TRP A 56 -0.62 1.66 -11.37
N ARG A 57 -0.27 2.22 -12.53
CA ARG A 57 0.03 3.64 -12.73
C ARG A 57 -1.18 4.54 -12.52
N ASP A 58 -2.40 4.04 -12.69
CA ASP A 58 -3.61 4.83 -12.42
C ASP A 58 -4.00 4.84 -10.93
N ASN A 59 -3.29 4.07 -10.10
CA ASN A 59 -3.45 3.96 -8.65
C ASN A 59 -4.82 3.43 -8.15
N ARG A 60 -5.75 3.04 -9.03
CA ARG A 60 -7.11 2.59 -8.61
C ARG A 60 -7.09 1.35 -7.72
N TYR A 61 -6.08 0.49 -7.89
CA TYR A 61 -5.89 -0.68 -7.02
C TYR A 61 -5.78 -0.30 -5.54
N ARG A 62 -5.37 0.94 -5.23
CA ARG A 62 -5.22 1.41 -3.84
C ARG A 62 -6.56 1.64 -3.15
N ASP A 63 -7.63 1.86 -3.91
CA ASP A 63 -8.97 2.12 -3.39
C ASP A 63 -9.79 0.84 -3.19
N CYS A 64 -9.27 -0.32 -3.60
CA CYS A 64 -9.87 -1.61 -3.27
C CYS A 64 -9.98 -1.78 -1.74
N GLY A 65 -11.16 -2.14 -1.26
CA GLY A 65 -11.44 -2.28 0.18
C GLY A 65 -11.88 -0.99 0.89
N ASN A 66 -12.25 0.06 0.16
CA ASN A 66 -12.85 1.31 0.68
C ASN A 66 -12.01 2.01 1.76
N PRO A 67 -10.79 2.48 1.43
CA PRO A 67 -9.92 3.14 2.39
C PRO A 67 -10.53 4.44 2.93
N ILE A 68 -10.34 4.69 4.23
CA ILE A 68 -10.79 5.93 4.89
C ILE A 68 -9.73 7.03 4.87
N ALA A 69 -8.49 6.69 4.52
CA ALA A 69 -7.41 7.64 4.34
C ALA A 69 -6.56 7.22 3.13
N ARG A 70 -6.19 8.20 2.32
CA ARG A 70 -5.53 8.03 1.02
C ARG A 70 -4.25 8.84 0.96
N TYR A 71 -3.35 8.45 0.08
CA TYR A 71 -2.26 9.33 -0.34
C TYR A 71 -2.84 10.59 -1.00
N SER A 72 -2.14 11.73 -0.83
CA SER A 72 -2.50 12.95 -1.54
C SER A 72 -2.22 12.82 -3.04
N ASP A 73 -2.85 13.68 -3.84
CA ASP A 73 -2.62 13.71 -5.30
C ASP A 73 -1.14 13.89 -5.62
N LEU A 74 -0.45 14.79 -4.91
CA LEU A 74 0.99 15.00 -5.07
C LEU A 74 1.82 13.76 -4.70
N GLN A 75 1.41 12.99 -3.70
CA GLN A 75 2.12 11.78 -3.31
C GLN A 75 1.93 10.67 -4.36
N LEU A 76 0.74 10.54 -4.94
CA LEU A 76 0.49 9.63 -6.07
C LEU A 76 1.31 10.05 -7.30
N GLU A 77 1.34 11.34 -7.62
CA GLU A 77 2.17 11.91 -8.69
C GLU A 77 3.65 11.63 -8.43
N TYR A 78 4.12 11.80 -7.20
CA TYR A 78 5.50 11.51 -6.80
C TYR A 78 5.88 10.04 -7.06
N PHE A 79 5.00 9.10 -6.69
CA PHE A 79 5.27 7.68 -6.92
C PHE A 79 5.22 7.28 -8.40
N ASN A 80 4.33 7.89 -9.17
CA ASN A 80 4.25 7.70 -10.63
C ASN A 80 5.41 8.38 -11.38
N THR A 81 5.99 9.42 -10.80
CA THR A 81 7.13 10.14 -11.36
C THR A 81 8.41 9.30 -11.23
N LEU A 82 9.19 9.23 -12.31
CA LEU A 82 10.49 8.55 -12.30
C LEU A 82 11.39 9.12 -11.19
N PRO A 83 12.17 8.30 -10.48
CA PRO A 83 12.98 8.74 -9.33
C PRO A 83 13.82 10.00 -9.60
N ARG A 84 14.46 10.09 -10.78
CA ARG A 84 15.30 11.23 -11.19
C ARG A 84 14.55 12.56 -11.34
N HIS A 85 13.22 12.55 -11.43
CA HIS A 85 12.40 13.75 -11.64
C HIS A 85 11.62 14.16 -10.38
N ARG A 86 11.61 13.32 -9.34
CA ARG A 86 10.85 13.55 -8.11
C ARG A 86 11.28 14.82 -7.36
N TRP A 87 12.57 15.15 -7.34
CA TRP A 87 13.05 16.38 -6.72
C TRP A 87 12.51 17.64 -7.40
N LYS A 88 12.41 17.63 -8.72
CA LYS A 88 11.82 18.75 -9.47
C LYS A 88 10.35 18.96 -9.09
N LEU A 89 9.60 17.87 -8.91
CA LEU A 89 8.20 17.92 -8.47
C LEU A 89 8.06 18.53 -7.06
N LEU A 90 8.98 18.19 -6.15
CA LEU A 90 8.95 18.67 -4.77
C LEU A 90 9.58 20.05 -4.56
N ALA A 91 10.28 20.61 -5.55
CA ALA A 91 11.04 21.85 -5.40
C ALA A 91 10.20 23.02 -4.86
N LYS A 92 8.92 23.09 -5.23
CA LYS A 92 7.97 24.11 -4.76
C LYS A 92 7.74 24.14 -3.24
N TRP A 93 8.09 23.07 -2.53
CA TRP A 93 7.99 23.01 -1.06
C TRP A 93 9.19 23.64 -0.34
N PHE A 94 10.25 23.97 -1.08
CA PHE A 94 11.50 24.49 -0.52
C PHE A 94 11.80 25.91 -1.01
N GLN A 95 10.87 26.51 -1.73
CA GLN A 95 10.96 27.89 -2.21
C GLN A 95 9.90 28.69 -1.46
N ASP A 96 10.35 29.37 -0.41
CA ASP A 96 9.63 30.47 0.24
C ASP A 96 9.78 31.75 -0.59
#